data_AF-A0A495JW44-F1
#
_entry.id   AF-A0A495JW44-F1
#
_cell.length_a   1.000
_cell.length_b   1.000
_cell.length_c   1.000
_cell.angle_alpha   90.00
_cell.angle_beta   90.00
_cell.angle_gamma   90.00
#
_symmetry.space_group_name_H-M   'P 1'
#
loop_
_entity.id
_entity.type
_entity.pdbx_description
1 polymer ?
#
loop_
_entity_poly.entity_id
_entity_poly.type
_entity_poly.pdbx_seq_one_letter_code
_entity_poly.pdbx_strand_id
1 'polypeptide(L)'
;MPVSPPEKTLEHWVSQYVTYRYRSHASLWWPVSGHDLAMNPIRNHGGSIGKTIQLELKTATHHPSSPEVHRVYVDVQQLFDYSRQPRGYWPFYVFPIPNWIGDIRDDYRAHLAHFPNPRAPRPADIAFGRSSEWWFVSRQVVLPLDVLARALDIDIGRTSARPSKQKVSLLTAAVTHRPGHHIHSRSVAVTWAWEGGKHTGLLRAAVPLQQFFTEINDCGRSTWPQLATVPSDILPGRSSYTYEDVRNILRELAFQGGQRRSSRTDERYDSNPVLLGPDDDGTFVVYEQTVDESDDEAVDPEMHLAQIAISPSGLF
;
A
#
# COMPACT_ATOMS: atom_id res chain seq x y z
N MET A 1 -6.41 -22.12 -0.08
CA MET A 1 -6.53 -22.04 -1.56
C MET A 1 -5.15 -21.81 -2.14
N PRO A 2 -4.87 -22.31 -3.35
CA PRO A 2 -3.64 -21.99 -4.05
C PRO A 2 -3.53 -20.49 -4.36
N VAL A 3 -2.42 -19.88 -3.96
CA VAL A 3 -2.18 -18.42 -4.02
C VAL A 3 -1.30 -18.13 -5.23
N SER A 4 -1.53 -16.98 -5.85
CA SER A 4 -0.59 -16.35 -6.80
C SER A 4 0.73 -15.94 -6.07
N PRO A 5 1.61 -15.01 -6.54
CA PRO A 5 2.86 -14.73 -5.83
C PRO A 5 2.59 -14.58 -4.33
N PRO A 6 3.29 -15.34 -3.46
CA PRO A 6 3.01 -15.30 -2.03
C PRO A 6 3.05 -13.87 -1.50
N GLU A 7 2.22 -13.56 -0.52
CA GLU A 7 2.11 -12.21 0.05
C GLU A 7 3.48 -11.66 0.47
N LYS A 8 4.26 -12.46 1.19
CA LYS A 8 5.64 -12.14 1.58
C LYS A 8 6.58 -11.85 0.40
N THR A 9 6.34 -12.44 -0.77
CA THR A 9 7.08 -12.10 -1.99
C THR A 9 6.69 -10.72 -2.50
N LEU A 10 5.40 -10.36 -2.46
CA LEU A 10 4.95 -9.02 -2.84
C LEU A 10 5.47 -7.96 -1.88
N GLU A 11 5.43 -8.21 -0.56
CA GLU A 11 6.03 -7.33 0.45
C GLU A 11 7.52 -7.10 0.17
N HIS A 12 8.27 -8.17 -0.09
CA HIS A 12 9.70 -8.08 -0.39
C HIS A 12 9.97 -7.28 -1.67
N TRP A 13 9.21 -7.51 -2.74
CA TRP A 13 9.35 -6.77 -3.99
C TRP A 13 9.01 -5.28 -3.81
N VAL A 14 7.91 -4.95 -3.14
CA VAL A 14 7.56 -3.56 -2.81
C VAL A 14 8.68 -2.92 -1.98
N SER A 15 9.26 -3.65 -1.03
CA SER A 15 10.39 -3.18 -0.25
C SER A 15 11.59 -2.81 -1.13
N GLN A 16 11.99 -3.71 -2.03
CA GLN A 16 13.09 -3.45 -2.96
C GLN A 16 12.80 -2.24 -3.85
N TYR A 17 11.58 -2.08 -4.34
CA TYR A 17 11.21 -0.92 -5.16
C TYR A 17 11.28 0.39 -4.39
N VAL A 18 10.74 0.43 -3.17
CA VAL A 18 10.78 1.62 -2.30
C VAL A 18 12.23 1.96 -1.94
N THR A 19 13.02 0.96 -1.52
CA THR A 19 14.46 1.14 -1.23
C THR A 19 15.22 1.63 -2.46
N TYR A 20 14.96 1.12 -3.66
CA TYR A 20 15.65 1.60 -4.86
C TYR A 20 15.22 3.03 -5.23
N ARG A 21 13.92 3.32 -5.15
CA ARG A 21 13.34 4.62 -5.50
C ARG A 21 13.80 5.73 -4.57
N TYR A 22 13.73 5.51 -3.26
CA TYR A 22 14.03 6.53 -2.27
C TYR A 22 15.41 6.36 -1.63
N ARG A 23 16.13 5.26 -1.88
CA ARG A 23 17.45 4.98 -1.29
C ARG A 23 17.40 5.07 0.23
N SER A 24 18.31 5.86 0.82
CA SER A 24 18.36 6.14 2.26
C SER A 24 17.29 7.13 2.74
N HIS A 25 16.38 7.59 1.86
CA HIS A 25 15.36 8.58 2.20
C HIS A 25 14.02 7.98 2.61
N ALA A 26 13.88 6.66 2.57
CA ALA A 26 12.70 5.99 3.09
C ALA A 26 13.07 4.94 4.14
N SER A 27 12.29 4.93 5.22
CA SER A 27 12.25 3.85 6.19
C SER A 27 11.00 3.03 5.91
N LEU A 28 11.17 1.71 5.93
CA LEU A 28 10.11 0.77 5.63
C LEU A 28 9.96 -0.18 6.81
N TRP A 29 8.73 -0.33 7.28
CA TRP A 29 8.41 -1.26 8.35
C TRP A 29 7.31 -2.21 7.91
N TRP A 30 7.56 -3.50 8.13
CA TRP A 30 6.61 -4.57 7.93
C TRP A 30 6.44 -5.32 9.25
N PRO A 31 5.22 -5.60 9.70
CA PRO A 31 5.03 -6.47 10.84
C PRO A 31 5.57 -7.86 10.50
N VAL A 32 6.45 -8.38 11.35
CA VAL A 32 6.75 -9.82 11.35
C VAL A 32 5.57 -10.54 11.99
N SER A 33 5.17 -11.67 11.42
CA SER A 33 3.93 -12.40 11.76
C SER A 33 3.61 -12.40 13.26
N GLY A 34 2.36 -12.07 13.62
CA GLY A 34 1.87 -12.08 15.00
C GLY A 34 2.27 -10.87 15.85
N HIS A 35 2.77 -9.79 15.25
CA HIS A 35 2.92 -8.51 15.93
C HIS A 35 1.75 -7.61 15.60
N ASP A 36 1.07 -7.18 16.65
CA ASP A 36 0.02 -6.18 16.58
C ASP A 36 0.59 -4.88 16.01
N LEU A 37 -0.21 -4.20 15.19
CA LEU A 37 -0.04 -2.77 15.02
C LEU A 37 -0.36 -2.14 16.37
N ALA A 38 0.65 -2.06 17.24
CA ALA A 38 0.76 -0.84 18.01
C ALA A 38 0.87 0.26 16.93
N MET A 39 -0.22 1.00 16.70
CA MET A 39 -0.28 2.19 15.84
C MET A 39 0.60 3.34 16.38
N ASN A 40 1.67 3.00 17.09
CA ASN A 40 2.78 3.83 17.54
C ASN A 40 4.04 3.82 16.64
N PRO A 41 4.01 3.55 15.32
CA PRO A 41 5.26 3.51 14.56
C PRO A 41 5.82 4.90 14.25
N ILE A 42 5.03 5.98 14.37
CA ILE A 42 5.55 7.36 14.36
C ILE A 42 6.41 7.64 15.60
N ARG A 43 6.12 6.99 16.74
CA ARG A 43 6.91 7.10 17.98
C ARG A 43 8.21 6.29 17.89
N ASN A 44 8.15 5.04 17.42
CA ASN A 44 9.31 4.14 17.42
C ASN A 44 10.34 4.40 16.30
N HIS A 45 9.96 5.16 15.25
CA HIS A 45 10.90 5.66 14.23
C HIS A 45 11.32 7.12 14.45
N GLY A 46 11.16 7.61 15.69
CA GLY A 46 11.84 8.79 16.20
C GLY A 46 11.60 10.07 15.40
N GLY A 47 10.37 10.57 15.35
CA GLY A 47 10.12 11.97 14.94
C GLY A 47 10.69 12.33 13.56
N SER A 48 10.80 11.34 12.67
CA SER A 48 11.37 11.55 11.34
C SER A 48 10.47 12.50 10.57
N ILE A 49 10.93 13.74 10.42
CA ILE A 49 10.29 14.75 9.58
C ILE A 49 10.10 14.14 8.18
N GLY A 50 8.96 14.41 7.56
CA GLY A 50 8.61 13.87 6.25
C GLY A 50 7.18 13.38 6.14
N LYS A 51 6.97 12.42 5.25
CA LYS A 51 5.65 11.88 4.90
C LYS A 51 5.55 10.41 5.27
N THR A 52 4.42 9.99 5.79
CA THR A 52 4.12 8.60 6.10
C THR A 52 2.88 8.14 5.35
N ILE A 53 2.93 6.94 4.77
CA ILE A 53 1.78 6.24 4.15
C ILE A 53 1.73 4.79 4.63
N GLN A 54 0.55 4.18 4.54
CA GLN A 54 0.35 2.78 4.86
C GLN A 54 -0.15 2.01 3.64
N LEU A 55 0.37 0.80 3.41
CA LEU A 55 -0.03 -0.07 2.31
C LEU A 55 -0.57 -1.40 2.85
N GLU A 56 -1.75 -1.82 2.39
CA GLU A 56 -2.30 -3.16 2.60
C GLU A 56 -2.17 -3.95 1.30
N LEU A 57 -1.26 -4.92 1.24
CA LEU A 57 -1.05 -5.70 0.01
C LEU A 57 -1.97 -6.90 -0.01
N LYS A 58 -2.66 -7.08 -1.13
CA LYS A 58 -3.49 -8.27 -1.35
C LYS A 58 -2.82 -9.22 -2.33
N THR A 59 -3.18 -10.50 -2.22
CA THR A 59 -2.77 -11.53 -3.17
C THR A 59 -3.98 -11.99 -3.98
N ALA A 60 -3.75 -12.48 -5.20
CA ALA A 60 -4.78 -13.15 -5.98
C ALA A 60 -4.78 -14.66 -5.70
N THR A 61 -5.94 -15.27 -5.80
CA THR A 61 -6.15 -16.72 -5.79
C THR A 61 -6.81 -17.12 -7.10
N HIS A 62 -6.36 -18.19 -7.75
CA HIS A 62 -7.03 -18.65 -8.97
C HIS A 62 -8.27 -19.48 -8.64
N HIS A 63 -9.24 -19.52 -9.55
CA HIS A 63 -10.42 -20.35 -9.40
C HIS A 63 -10.07 -21.82 -9.71
N PRO A 64 -10.38 -22.78 -8.82
CA PRO A 64 -9.94 -24.17 -8.99
C PRO A 64 -10.39 -24.83 -10.31
N SER A 65 -11.59 -24.48 -10.79
CA SER A 65 -12.13 -25.03 -12.05
C SER A 65 -11.90 -24.14 -13.28
N SER A 66 -11.27 -22.97 -13.10
CA SER A 66 -11.07 -21.97 -14.14
C SER A 66 -9.74 -21.24 -13.88
N PRO A 67 -8.59 -21.88 -14.19
CA PRO A 67 -7.26 -21.37 -13.85
C PRO A 67 -6.93 -20.03 -14.52
N GLU A 68 -7.67 -19.63 -15.55
CA GLU A 68 -7.63 -18.31 -16.20
C GLU A 68 -8.32 -17.21 -15.40
N VAL A 69 -9.11 -17.57 -14.39
CA VAL A 69 -9.87 -16.64 -13.54
C VAL A 69 -9.15 -16.48 -12.21
N HIS A 70 -8.76 -15.24 -11.89
CA HIS A 70 -8.14 -14.88 -10.62
C HIS A 70 -9.05 -13.99 -9.80
N ARG A 71 -9.20 -14.34 -8.52
CA ARG A 71 -9.95 -13.58 -7.52
C ARG A 71 -9.02 -12.89 -6.54
N VAL A 72 -9.35 -11.67 -6.13
CA VAL A 72 -8.69 -11.01 -4.99
C VAL A 72 -9.73 -10.72 -3.92
N TYR A 73 -9.40 -11.03 -2.68
CA TYR A 73 -10.31 -10.92 -1.55
C TYR A 73 -9.93 -9.74 -0.63
N VAL A 74 -10.94 -9.10 -0.06
CA VAL A 74 -10.80 -8.16 1.05
C VAL A 74 -11.66 -8.62 2.22
N ASP A 75 -11.09 -8.46 3.41
CA ASP A 75 -11.80 -8.69 4.66
C ASP A 75 -12.58 -7.43 5.03
N VAL A 76 -13.91 -7.56 5.08
CA VAL A 76 -14.85 -6.47 5.39
C VAL A 76 -14.70 -5.99 6.82
N GLN A 77 -14.41 -6.90 7.76
CA GLN A 77 -14.18 -6.53 9.15
C GLN A 77 -12.90 -5.70 9.27
N GLN A 78 -11.83 -6.14 8.62
CA GLN A 78 -10.56 -5.40 8.57
C GLN A 78 -10.74 -3.99 7.96
N LEU A 79 -11.47 -3.89 6.85
CA LEU A 79 -11.76 -2.61 6.21
C LEU A 79 -12.54 -1.67 7.15
N PHE A 80 -13.54 -2.22 7.84
CA PHE A 80 -14.32 -1.49 8.84
C PHE A 80 -13.43 -1.00 9.98
N ASP A 81 -12.58 -1.86 10.54
CA ASP A 81 -11.69 -1.51 11.64
C ASP A 81 -10.72 -0.38 11.27
N TYR A 82 -10.13 -0.41 10.06
CA TYR A 82 -9.29 0.68 9.57
C TYR A 82 -10.06 1.99 9.41
N SER A 83 -11.31 1.92 8.97
CA SER A 83 -12.14 3.11 8.75
C SER A 83 -12.50 3.87 10.03
N ARG A 84 -12.33 3.24 11.21
CA ARG A 84 -12.52 3.86 12.52
C ARG A 84 -11.34 4.74 12.96
N GLN A 85 -10.19 4.62 12.30
CA GLN A 85 -9.02 5.45 12.57
C GLN A 85 -9.16 6.83 11.92
N PRO A 86 -8.42 7.85 12.39
CA PRO A 86 -8.29 9.10 11.65
C PRO A 86 -7.78 8.85 10.23
N ARG A 87 -8.29 9.61 9.26
CA ARG A 87 -8.08 9.35 7.82
C ARG A 87 -6.62 9.20 7.41
N GLY A 88 -5.70 9.95 8.02
CA GLY A 88 -4.26 9.83 7.74
C GLY A 88 -3.67 8.45 8.03
N TYR A 89 -4.30 7.66 8.89
CA TYR A 89 -3.90 6.28 9.22
C TYR A 89 -4.57 5.23 8.32
N TRP A 90 -5.48 5.61 7.42
CA TRP A 90 -6.08 4.61 6.54
C TRP A 90 -5.05 4.06 5.56
N PRO A 91 -5.09 2.76 5.24
CA PRO A 91 -4.20 2.20 4.25
C PRO A 91 -4.64 2.50 2.82
N PHE A 92 -3.66 2.48 1.92
CA PHE A 92 -3.90 2.21 0.52
C PHE A 92 -3.90 0.70 0.29
N TYR A 93 -4.95 0.17 -0.33
CA TYR A 93 -4.98 -1.22 -0.76
C TYR A 93 -4.23 -1.37 -2.07
N VAL A 94 -3.30 -2.31 -2.11
CA VAL A 94 -2.49 -2.64 -3.28
C VAL A 94 -2.92 -3.98 -3.82
N PHE A 95 -3.47 -3.98 -5.03
CA PHE A 95 -4.02 -5.15 -5.69
C PHE A 95 -3.14 -5.59 -6.85
N PRO A 96 -2.82 -6.90 -6.97
CA PRO A 96 -2.14 -7.41 -8.14
C PRO A 96 -3.10 -7.44 -9.32
N ILE A 97 -2.53 -7.30 -10.51
CA ILE A 97 -3.17 -7.52 -11.79
C ILE A 97 -2.55 -8.80 -12.37
N PRO A 98 -3.14 -9.98 -12.13
CA PRO A 98 -2.58 -11.24 -12.61
C PRO A 98 -2.57 -11.27 -14.13
N ASN A 99 -1.41 -11.53 -14.72
CA ASN A 99 -1.24 -11.71 -16.17
C ASN A 99 -0.80 -13.13 -16.58
N TRP A 100 -0.89 -14.07 -15.65
CA TRP A 100 -0.56 -15.48 -15.82
C TRP A 100 -1.77 -16.37 -15.56
N ILE A 101 -1.68 -17.65 -15.92
CA ILE A 101 -2.75 -18.65 -15.73
C ILE A 101 -2.30 -19.65 -14.66
N GLY A 102 -3.21 -20.07 -13.78
CA GLY A 102 -3.02 -21.14 -12.82
C GLY A 102 -2.10 -20.84 -11.63
N ASP A 103 -1.83 -21.85 -10.81
CA ASP A 103 -0.95 -21.75 -9.64
C ASP A 103 0.52 -21.61 -10.02
N ILE A 104 1.27 -20.79 -9.28
CA ILE A 104 2.74 -20.78 -9.33
C ILE A 104 3.31 -22.01 -8.61
N ARG A 105 2.65 -22.51 -7.56
CA ARG A 105 3.12 -23.69 -6.80
C ARG A 105 3.05 -24.97 -7.62
N ASP A 106 2.02 -25.14 -8.43
CA ASP A 106 1.90 -26.33 -9.28
C ASP A 106 2.94 -26.32 -10.41
N ASP A 107 3.21 -25.16 -11.01
CA ASP A 107 4.34 -25.03 -11.94
C ASP A 107 5.69 -25.28 -11.27
N TYR A 108 5.88 -24.78 -10.04
CA TYR A 108 7.09 -25.05 -9.28
C TYR A 108 7.27 -26.54 -9.01
N ARG A 109 6.20 -27.24 -8.60
CA ARG A 109 6.21 -28.70 -8.42
C ARG A 109 6.49 -29.43 -9.72
N ALA A 110 5.84 -29.04 -10.82
CA ALA A 110 6.08 -29.61 -12.13
C ALA A 110 7.53 -29.40 -12.58
N HIS A 111 8.09 -28.21 -12.35
CA HIS A 111 9.47 -27.89 -12.66
C HIS A 111 10.45 -28.75 -11.84
N LEU A 112 10.23 -28.88 -10.52
CA LEU A 112 11.04 -29.73 -9.65
C LEU A 112 10.99 -31.20 -10.06
N ALA A 113 9.83 -31.69 -10.52
CA ALA A 113 9.70 -33.07 -10.99
C ALA A 113 10.52 -33.34 -12.25
N HIS A 114 10.68 -32.35 -13.13
CA HIS A 114 11.48 -32.48 -14.36
C HIS A 114 12.96 -32.15 -14.16
N PHE A 115 13.28 -31.28 -13.19
CA PHE A 115 14.64 -30.82 -12.90
C PHE A 115 14.91 -30.85 -11.40
N PRO A 116 15.18 -32.03 -10.79
CA PRO A 116 15.43 -32.19 -9.36
C PRO A 116 16.84 -31.73 -8.95
N ASN A 117 17.27 -30.56 -9.41
CA ASN A 117 18.59 -29.99 -9.18
C ASN A 117 18.51 -28.85 -8.14
N PRO A 118 19.49 -28.69 -7.23
CA PRO A 118 19.57 -27.55 -6.30
C PRO A 118 19.59 -26.16 -6.96
N ARG A 119 19.75 -26.08 -8.28
CA ARG A 119 19.62 -24.82 -9.06
C ARG A 119 18.21 -24.58 -9.62
N ALA A 120 17.20 -25.34 -9.18
CA ALA A 120 15.82 -25.13 -9.63
C ALA A 120 15.36 -23.69 -9.33
N PRO A 121 14.67 -23.02 -10.28
CA PRO A 121 14.12 -21.69 -10.10
C PRO A 121 13.15 -21.69 -8.92
N ARG A 122 13.28 -20.70 -8.03
CA ARG A 122 12.38 -20.53 -6.89
C ARG A 122 10.98 -20.15 -7.38
N PRO A 123 9.92 -20.30 -6.57
CA PRO A 123 8.58 -19.86 -6.96
C PRO A 123 8.51 -18.40 -7.44
N ALA A 124 9.34 -17.53 -6.85
CA ALA A 124 9.47 -16.13 -7.28
C ALA A 124 10.06 -16.00 -8.70
N ASP A 125 11.04 -16.85 -9.06
CA ASP A 125 11.67 -16.86 -10.39
C ASP A 125 10.67 -17.37 -11.45
N ILE A 126 9.82 -18.34 -11.10
CA ILE A 126 8.72 -18.82 -11.95
C ILE A 126 7.64 -17.75 -12.12
N ALA A 127 7.25 -17.07 -11.04
CA ALA A 127 6.31 -15.96 -11.08
C ALA A 127 6.84 -14.80 -11.95
N PHE A 128 8.15 -14.54 -11.87
CA PHE A 128 8.84 -13.56 -12.71
C PHE A 128 8.83 -13.98 -14.19
N GLY A 129 9.18 -15.23 -14.50
CA GLY A 129 9.20 -15.75 -15.88
C GLY A 129 7.83 -15.78 -16.58
N ARG A 130 6.73 -15.86 -15.82
CA ARG A 130 5.35 -15.81 -16.34
C ARG A 130 4.88 -14.40 -16.72
N SER A 131 5.63 -13.37 -16.35
CA SER A 131 5.23 -11.99 -16.56
C SER A 131 5.58 -11.48 -17.96
N SER A 132 4.65 -10.76 -18.60
CA SER A 132 4.91 -10.09 -19.89
C SER A 132 5.79 -8.84 -19.77
N GLU A 133 5.98 -8.32 -18.56
CA GLU A 133 6.75 -7.11 -18.28
C GLU A 133 7.73 -7.36 -17.13
N TRP A 134 8.94 -6.80 -17.25
CA TRP A 134 10.10 -7.13 -16.42
C TRP A 134 10.02 -6.60 -14.98
N TRP A 135 8.95 -5.90 -14.60
CA TRP A 135 8.85 -5.30 -13.27
C TRP A 135 7.49 -5.50 -12.63
N PHE A 136 7.47 -5.91 -11.36
CA PHE A 136 6.23 -6.29 -10.67
C PHE A 136 5.29 -5.09 -10.44
N VAL A 137 5.82 -3.87 -10.34
CA VAL A 137 5.02 -2.66 -10.07
C VAL A 137 4.08 -2.29 -11.22
N SER A 138 4.36 -2.74 -12.44
CA SER A 138 3.48 -2.47 -13.59
C SER A 138 2.21 -3.33 -13.57
N ARG A 139 2.20 -4.35 -12.70
CA ARG A 139 1.10 -5.30 -12.52
C ARG A 139 0.41 -5.10 -11.19
N GLN A 140 0.43 -3.89 -10.65
CA GLN A 140 -0.25 -3.55 -9.41
C GLN A 140 -0.99 -2.22 -9.54
N VAL A 141 -2.14 -2.16 -8.89
CA VAL A 141 -2.91 -0.92 -8.73
C VAL A 141 -3.17 -0.64 -7.27
N VAL A 142 -3.36 0.64 -6.98
CA VAL A 142 -3.54 1.18 -5.65
C VAL A 142 -4.91 1.83 -5.57
N LEU A 143 -5.63 1.56 -4.48
CA LEU A 143 -6.91 2.16 -4.15
C LEU A 143 -6.89 2.67 -2.70
N PRO A 144 -7.23 3.95 -2.46
CA PRO A 144 -7.50 4.43 -1.10
C PRO A 144 -8.66 3.64 -0.45
N LEU A 145 -8.62 3.47 0.87
CA LEU A 145 -9.64 2.76 1.64
C LEU A 145 -11.07 3.25 1.36
N ASP A 146 -11.27 4.58 1.26
CA ASP A 146 -12.59 5.17 1.08
C ASP A 146 -13.20 4.86 -0.30
N VAL A 147 -12.37 4.85 -1.34
CA VAL A 147 -12.75 4.41 -2.68
C VAL A 147 -13.18 2.95 -2.65
N LEU A 148 -12.44 2.11 -1.94
CA LEU A 148 -12.73 0.69 -1.83
C LEU A 148 -14.03 0.44 -1.05
N ALA A 149 -14.21 1.10 0.08
CA ALA A 149 -15.40 0.94 0.91
C ALA A 149 -16.67 1.41 0.21
N ARG A 150 -16.63 2.55 -0.49
CA ARG A 150 -17.74 3.01 -1.33
C ARG A 150 -18.11 1.99 -2.41
N ALA A 151 -17.12 1.32 -2.99
CA ALA A 151 -17.37 0.33 -4.02
C ALA A 151 -17.88 -1.01 -3.48
N LEU A 152 -17.58 -1.32 -2.21
CA LEU A 152 -18.16 -2.45 -1.48
C LEU A 152 -19.52 -2.12 -0.86
N ASP A 153 -20.04 -0.90 -1.05
CA ASP A 153 -21.23 -0.38 -0.34
C ASP A 153 -21.13 -0.53 1.18
N ILE A 154 -19.90 -0.46 1.71
CA ILE A 154 -19.64 -0.48 3.13
C ILE A 154 -19.80 0.94 3.64
N ASP A 155 -20.89 1.15 4.37
CA ASP A 155 -21.19 2.43 4.99
C ASP A 155 -20.33 2.63 6.25
N ILE A 156 -19.09 3.08 6.01
CA ILE A 156 -18.10 3.42 7.03
C ILE A 156 -18.66 4.37 8.10
N GLY A 157 -19.60 5.25 7.74
CA GLY A 157 -20.05 6.33 8.62
C GLY A 157 -21.32 6.04 9.42
N ARG A 158 -22.19 5.11 8.97
CA ARG A 158 -23.53 4.93 9.57
C ARG A 158 -23.72 3.70 10.43
N THR A 159 -22.85 2.70 10.31
CA THR A 159 -23.05 1.43 11.03
C THR A 159 -22.17 1.37 12.27
N SER A 160 -22.79 1.44 13.45
CA SER A 160 -22.08 1.31 14.73
C SER A 160 -21.68 -0.14 15.04
N ALA A 161 -22.34 -1.11 14.42
CA ALA A 161 -22.08 -2.53 14.63
C ALA A 161 -20.90 -3.00 13.76
N ARG A 162 -19.87 -3.54 14.39
CA ARG A 162 -18.73 -4.17 13.70
C ARG A 162 -19.25 -5.36 12.87
N PRO A 163 -19.00 -5.41 11.55
CA PRO A 163 -19.43 -6.52 10.72
C PRO A 163 -18.65 -7.79 11.08
N SER A 164 -19.26 -8.95 10.82
CA SER A 164 -18.58 -10.24 10.97
C SER A 164 -17.43 -10.37 9.96
N LYS A 165 -16.38 -11.12 10.34
CA LYS A 165 -15.29 -11.50 9.43
C LYS A 165 -15.84 -12.13 8.15
N GLN A 166 -15.75 -11.41 7.04
CA GLN A 166 -16.24 -11.84 5.74
C GLN A 166 -15.25 -11.43 4.66
N LYS A 167 -14.84 -12.38 3.83
CA LYS A 167 -13.98 -12.14 2.67
C LYS A 167 -14.84 -11.94 1.42
N VAL A 168 -14.79 -10.75 0.84
CA VAL A 168 -15.50 -10.40 -0.40
C VAL A 168 -14.53 -10.39 -1.57
N SER A 169 -14.94 -11.00 -2.69
CA SER A 169 -14.16 -11.00 -3.94
C SER A 169 -14.33 -9.67 -4.69
N LEU A 170 -13.24 -8.93 -4.84
CA LEU A 170 -13.22 -7.58 -5.44
C LEU A 170 -12.86 -7.56 -6.92
N LEU A 171 -11.91 -8.43 -7.30
CA LEU A 171 -11.35 -8.46 -8.64
C LEU A 171 -11.55 -9.86 -9.19
N THR A 172 -12.04 -9.95 -10.43
CA THR A 172 -12.10 -11.20 -11.20
C THR A 172 -11.31 -11.02 -12.49
N ALA A 173 -9.99 -11.15 -12.46
CA ALA A 173 -9.17 -11.02 -13.66
C ALA A 173 -9.29 -12.29 -14.52
N ALA A 174 -9.75 -12.14 -15.77
CA ALA A 174 -9.83 -13.23 -16.74
C ALA A 174 -8.68 -13.11 -17.76
N VAL A 175 -7.76 -14.06 -17.74
CA VAL A 175 -6.60 -14.04 -18.63
C VAL A 175 -6.97 -14.73 -19.95
N THR A 176 -7.12 -13.94 -21.03
CA THR A 176 -7.41 -14.48 -22.36
C THR A 176 -6.13 -14.68 -23.17
N HIS A 177 -6.02 -15.81 -23.84
CA HIS A 177 -4.94 -16.06 -24.80
C HIS A 177 -5.41 -15.63 -26.19
N ARG A 178 -4.70 -14.70 -26.86
CA ARG A 178 -4.93 -14.46 -28.28
C ARG A 178 -4.20 -15.53 -29.09
N PRO A 179 -4.90 -16.34 -29.91
CA PRO A 179 -4.24 -17.27 -30.82
C PRO A 179 -3.37 -16.50 -31.81
N GLY A 180 -2.13 -16.95 -32.04
CA GLY A 180 -1.24 -16.40 -33.08
C GLY A 180 -0.19 -15.39 -32.64
N HIS A 181 -0.02 -15.13 -31.34
CA HIS A 181 1.14 -14.42 -30.82
C HIS A 181 2.00 -15.33 -29.93
N HIS A 182 3.33 -15.13 -29.95
CA HIS A 182 4.28 -15.92 -29.15
C HIS A 182 3.87 -15.96 -27.67
N ILE A 183 4.32 -16.99 -26.93
CA ILE A 183 4.00 -17.24 -25.50
C ILE A 183 4.21 -16.00 -24.60
N HIS A 184 5.06 -15.06 -25.01
CA HIS A 184 5.34 -13.80 -24.31
C HIS A 184 4.33 -12.67 -24.57
N SER A 185 3.40 -12.84 -25.51
CA SER A 185 2.37 -11.87 -25.91
C SER A 185 0.99 -12.36 -25.45
N ARG A 186 0.85 -12.57 -24.15
CA ARG A 186 -0.46 -12.80 -23.53
C ARG A 186 -1.15 -11.44 -23.40
N SER A 187 -2.22 -11.21 -24.17
CA SER A 187 -3.05 -10.02 -23.99
C SER A 187 -4.02 -10.25 -22.85
N VAL A 188 -3.80 -9.63 -21.70
CA VAL A 188 -4.61 -9.91 -20.52
C VAL A 188 -5.82 -8.99 -20.49
N ALA A 189 -7.00 -9.56 -20.69
CA ALA A 189 -8.27 -8.85 -20.57
C ALA A 189 -8.71 -8.81 -19.10
N VAL A 190 -8.12 -7.91 -18.31
CA VAL A 190 -8.49 -7.75 -16.91
C VAL A 190 -9.88 -7.12 -16.83
N THR A 191 -10.87 -7.92 -16.46
CA THR A 191 -12.22 -7.42 -16.19
C THR A 191 -12.35 -7.21 -14.69
N TRP A 192 -12.72 -6.01 -14.27
CA TRP A 192 -13.00 -5.74 -12.86
C TRP A 192 -14.48 -5.99 -12.62
N ALA A 193 -14.79 -7.09 -11.94
CA ALA A 193 -16.15 -7.48 -11.61
C ALA A 193 -16.23 -7.86 -10.13
N TRP A 194 -17.27 -7.33 -9.50
CA TRP A 194 -17.58 -7.46 -8.09
C TRP A 194 -18.74 -8.45 -7.97
N GLU A 195 -18.69 -9.35 -7.00
CA GLU A 195 -19.85 -10.19 -6.67
C GLU A 195 -20.95 -9.27 -6.09
N GLY A 196 -21.90 -8.84 -6.93
CA GLY A 196 -22.99 -7.93 -6.55
C GLY A 196 -23.31 -6.82 -7.56
N GLY A 197 -22.40 -6.50 -8.48
CA GLY A 197 -22.63 -5.47 -9.49
C GLY A 197 -21.40 -5.06 -10.30
N LYS A 198 -21.60 -4.51 -11.50
CA LYS A 198 -20.50 -3.96 -12.34
C LYS A 198 -20.16 -2.53 -11.90
N HIS A 199 -19.35 -2.36 -10.85
CA HIS A 199 -18.83 -1.03 -10.48
C HIS A 199 -17.67 -0.61 -11.40
N THR A 200 -18.01 -0.12 -12.60
CA THR A 200 -17.01 0.38 -13.57
C THR A 200 -16.27 1.64 -13.11
N GLY A 201 -16.82 2.38 -12.13
CA GLY A 201 -16.22 3.60 -11.58
C GLY A 201 -14.92 3.36 -10.82
N LEU A 202 -14.76 2.20 -10.17
CA LEU A 202 -13.56 1.93 -9.37
C LEU A 202 -12.30 1.74 -10.21
N LEU A 203 -12.46 1.18 -11.41
CA LEU A 203 -11.38 1.09 -12.39
C LEU A 203 -10.76 2.44 -12.74
N ARG A 204 -11.58 3.49 -12.78
CA ARG A 204 -11.12 4.85 -13.05
C ARG A 204 -10.42 5.49 -11.85
N ALA A 205 -10.72 5.01 -10.65
CA ALA A 205 -10.11 5.48 -9.41
C ALA A 205 -8.82 4.73 -9.05
N ALA A 206 -8.62 3.53 -9.61
CA ALA A 206 -7.41 2.73 -9.43
C ALA A 206 -6.19 3.43 -10.06
N VAL A 207 -5.12 3.57 -9.28
CA VAL A 207 -3.87 4.20 -9.73
C VAL A 207 -2.82 3.12 -9.92
N PRO A 208 -2.14 3.01 -11.08
CA PRO A 208 -1.01 2.09 -11.24
C PRO A 208 0.06 2.34 -10.16
N LEU A 209 0.64 1.30 -9.56
CA LEU A 209 1.56 1.45 -8.42
C LEU A 209 2.76 2.36 -8.73
N GLN A 210 3.30 2.30 -9.96
CA GLN A 210 4.37 3.19 -10.40
C GLN A 210 3.94 4.66 -10.41
N GLN A 211 2.73 4.94 -10.91
CA GLN A 211 2.16 6.28 -10.91
C GLN A 211 1.86 6.74 -9.49
N PHE A 212 1.31 5.86 -8.64
CA PHE A 212 1.04 6.16 -7.23
C PHE A 212 2.29 6.71 -6.54
N PHE A 213 3.42 6.02 -6.64
CA PHE A 213 4.67 6.52 -6.04
C PHE A 213 5.22 7.78 -6.71
N THR A 214 4.88 8.04 -7.97
CA THR A 214 5.20 9.31 -8.64
C THR A 214 4.38 10.47 -8.09
N GLU A 215 3.10 10.24 -7.80
CA GLU A 215 2.27 11.23 -7.14
C GLU A 215 2.69 11.43 -5.68
N ILE A 216 3.07 10.37 -4.95
CA ILE A 216 3.60 10.48 -3.58
C ILE A 216 4.84 11.37 -3.51
N ASN A 217 5.74 11.33 -4.50
CA ASN A 217 6.90 12.22 -4.58
C ASN A 217 6.51 13.71 -4.56
N ASP A 218 5.35 14.05 -5.15
CA ASP A 218 4.81 15.42 -5.17
C ASP A 218 3.70 15.59 -4.12
N CYS A 219 3.90 15.00 -2.94
CA CYS A 219 2.97 15.08 -1.81
C CYS A 219 1.60 14.39 -2.01
N GLY A 220 1.39 13.61 -3.08
CA GLY A 220 0.17 12.82 -3.28
C GLY A 220 -1.04 13.68 -3.64
N ARG A 221 -2.25 13.32 -3.20
CA ARG A 221 -3.47 14.12 -3.39
C ARG A 221 -4.02 14.61 -2.06
N SER A 222 -4.83 15.67 -2.07
CA SER A 222 -5.37 16.28 -0.84
C SER A 222 -6.17 15.33 0.03
N THR A 223 -6.96 14.44 -0.59
CA THR A 223 -7.86 13.50 0.12
C THR A 223 -7.24 12.13 0.39
N TRP A 224 -5.98 11.93 0.00
CA TRP A 224 -5.28 10.66 0.16
C TRP A 224 -4.89 10.42 1.63
N PRO A 225 -5.04 9.18 2.14
CA PRO A 225 -4.71 8.89 3.52
C PRO A 225 -3.20 8.86 3.73
N GLN A 226 -2.67 9.98 4.19
CA GLN A 226 -1.23 10.20 4.37
C GLN A 226 -1.00 11.11 5.57
N LEU A 227 0.12 10.92 6.24
CA LEU A 227 0.52 11.76 7.36
C LEU A 227 1.75 12.58 6.97
N ALA A 228 1.83 13.80 7.47
CA ALA A 228 3.01 14.64 7.38
C ALA A 228 3.52 14.96 8.78
N THR A 229 4.76 14.59 9.06
CA THR A 229 5.46 14.95 10.29
C THR A 229 6.34 16.15 9.99
N VAL A 230 6.09 17.27 10.66
CA VAL A 230 6.80 18.54 10.43
C VAL A 230 7.28 19.15 11.75
N PRO A 231 8.39 19.90 11.76
CA PRO A 231 8.82 20.66 12.93
C PRO A 231 7.74 21.64 13.42
N SER A 232 7.54 21.80 14.72
CA SER A 232 6.52 22.72 15.25
C SER A 232 6.81 24.20 14.98
N ASP A 233 8.09 24.57 14.87
CA ASP A 233 8.57 25.94 14.72
C ASP A 233 8.32 26.53 13.33
N ILE A 234 8.12 25.68 12.31
CA ILE A 234 7.78 26.13 10.95
C ILE A 234 6.26 26.23 10.72
N LEU A 235 5.46 25.79 11.68
CA LEU A 235 4.01 25.87 11.59
C LEU A 235 3.51 27.24 12.08
N PRO A 236 2.71 27.98 11.28
CA PRO A 236 2.19 29.31 11.63
C PRO A 236 1.13 29.33 12.76
N GLY A 237 1.14 28.36 13.69
CA GLY A 237 0.24 28.31 14.84
C GLY A 237 -1.26 28.15 14.49
N ARG A 238 -1.56 27.62 13.29
CA ARG A 238 -2.94 27.39 12.83
C ARG A 238 -3.43 26.01 13.27
N SER A 239 -4.75 25.86 13.42
CA SER A 239 -5.40 24.57 13.69
C SER A 239 -5.52 23.70 12.43
N SER A 240 -5.52 24.31 11.24
CA SER A 240 -5.64 23.62 9.97
C SER A 240 -4.75 24.25 8.88
N TYR A 241 -4.42 23.44 7.88
CA TYR A 241 -3.49 23.73 6.80
C TYR A 241 -4.06 23.20 5.49
N THR A 242 -4.01 23.98 4.42
CA THR A 242 -4.40 23.45 3.11
C THR A 242 -3.41 22.39 2.64
N TYR A 243 -3.82 21.53 1.71
CA TYR A 243 -2.88 20.59 1.06
C TYR A 243 -1.65 21.31 0.47
N GLU A 244 -1.85 22.48 -0.13
CA GLU A 244 -0.76 23.25 -0.74
C GLU A 244 0.17 23.87 0.33
N ASP A 245 -0.35 24.26 1.50
CA ASP A 245 0.48 24.66 2.64
C ASP A 245 1.42 23.52 3.06
N VAL A 246 0.87 22.32 3.29
CA VAL A 246 1.66 21.14 3.71
C VAL A 246 2.67 20.73 2.64
N ARG A 247 2.27 20.75 1.36
CA ARG A 247 3.16 20.44 0.24
C ARG A 247 4.33 21.43 0.17
N ASN A 248 4.08 22.73 0.33
CA ASN A 248 5.12 23.75 0.32
C ASN A 248 6.04 23.67 1.53
N ILE A 249 5.50 23.37 2.72
CA ILE A 249 6.30 23.10 3.91
C ILE A 249 7.26 21.92 3.68
N LEU A 250 6.75 20.79 3.17
CA LEU A 250 7.59 19.61 2.89
C LEU A 250 8.63 19.89 1.81
N ARG A 251 8.30 20.70 0.80
CA ARG A 251 9.24 21.09 -0.27
C ARG A 251 10.36 21.98 0.26
N GLU A 252 10.02 22.95 1.12
CA GLU A 252 11.01 23.82 1.77
C GLU A 252 11.95 22.99 2.66
N LEU A 253 11.40 22.06 3.44
CA LEU A 253 12.18 21.11 4.24
C LEU A 253 13.11 20.23 3.38
N ALA A 254 12.65 19.81 2.20
CA ALA A 254 13.46 19.04 1.26
C ALA A 254 14.67 19.83 0.76
N PHE A 255 14.45 21.12 0.41
CA PHE A 255 15.48 22.04 -0.03
C PHE A 255 16.51 22.34 1.07
N GLN A 256 16.04 22.67 2.28
CA GLN A 256 16.89 22.94 3.43
C GLN A 256 17.71 21.71 3.85
N GLY A 257 17.12 20.52 3.84
CA GLY A 257 17.84 19.26 4.08
C GLY A 257 18.93 18.97 3.06
N GLY A 258 18.72 19.38 1.79
CA GLY A 258 19.72 19.32 0.73
C GLY A 258 20.91 20.26 0.96
N GLN A 259 20.64 21.48 1.44
CA GLN A 259 21.69 22.44 1.79
C GLN A 259 22.47 22.05 3.05
N ARG A 260 21.78 21.59 4.11
CA ARG A 260 22.40 21.15 5.37
C ARG A 260 23.30 19.93 5.23
N ARG A 261 23.05 19.01 4.27
CA ARG A 261 23.98 17.90 3.99
C ARG A 261 25.36 18.33 3.48
N SER A 262 25.50 19.58 3.00
CA SER A 262 26.80 20.15 2.62
C SER A 262 27.57 20.76 3.80
N SER A 263 26.89 21.07 4.91
CA SER A 263 27.48 21.58 6.15
C SER A 263 27.47 20.51 7.22
N ARG A 264 28.64 19.98 7.56
CA ARG A 264 28.85 18.82 8.43
C ARG A 264 28.62 19.11 9.92
N THR A 265 27.42 19.59 10.28
CA THR A 265 26.98 19.79 11.67
C THR A 265 25.55 19.28 11.85
N ASP A 266 25.44 18.27 12.71
CA ASP A 266 24.31 17.39 12.97
C ASP A 266 23.24 18.08 13.84
N GLU A 267 22.70 19.21 13.40
CA GLU A 267 21.57 19.87 14.07
C GLU A 267 20.28 19.13 13.71
N ARG A 268 19.91 18.16 14.58
CA ARG A 268 18.53 17.68 14.66
C ARG A 268 17.61 18.89 14.89
N TYR A 269 16.43 18.91 14.26
CA TYR A 269 15.41 19.89 14.61
C TYR A 269 15.17 19.81 16.13
N ASP A 270 15.49 20.89 16.85
CA ASP A 270 15.31 20.99 18.31
C ASP A 270 13.83 21.24 18.67
N SER A 271 12.97 21.32 17.65
CA SER A 271 11.53 21.51 17.76
C SER A 271 10.78 20.18 17.80
N ASN A 272 9.70 20.16 18.59
CA ASN A 272 8.85 18.99 18.73
C ASN A 272 8.16 18.68 17.39
N PRO A 273 8.21 17.41 16.91
CA PRO A 273 7.52 17.03 15.69
C PRO A 273 6.00 17.10 15.87
N VAL A 274 5.33 17.74 14.93
CA VAL A 274 3.87 17.83 14.83
C VAL A 274 3.39 16.90 13.72
N LEU A 275 2.36 16.11 14.02
CA LEU A 275 1.74 15.22 13.06
C LEU A 275 0.51 15.90 12.45
N LEU A 276 0.51 16.01 11.12
CA LEU A 276 -0.61 16.50 10.34
C LEU A 276 -1.22 15.34 9.55
N GLY A 277 -2.55 15.27 9.51
CA GLY A 277 -3.27 14.32 8.67
C GLY A 277 -4.48 14.97 8.01
N PRO A 278 -4.93 14.45 6.85
CA PRO A 278 -6.07 14.98 6.14
C PRO A 278 -7.35 14.75 6.93
N ASP A 279 -8.29 15.67 6.78
CA ASP A 279 -9.70 15.50 7.09
C ASP A 279 -10.48 15.10 5.83
N ASP A 280 -11.81 15.12 5.91
CA ASP A 280 -12.69 14.72 4.81
C ASP A 280 -12.71 15.72 3.63
N ASP A 281 -12.35 16.98 3.89
CA ASP A 281 -12.26 18.04 2.88
C ASP A 281 -10.87 18.09 2.22
N GLY A 282 -9.93 17.24 2.67
CA GLY A 282 -8.55 17.23 2.21
C GLY A 282 -7.72 18.39 2.77
N THR A 283 -8.20 19.03 3.84
CA THR A 283 -7.43 19.96 4.66
C THR A 283 -6.66 19.13 5.69
N PHE A 284 -5.47 19.58 6.06
CA PHE A 284 -4.63 18.92 7.05
C PHE A 284 -4.86 19.55 8.42
N VAL A 285 -5.15 18.72 9.41
CA VAL A 285 -5.32 19.14 10.81
C VAL A 285 -4.24 18.52 11.66
N VAL A 286 -3.93 19.18 12.77
CA VAL A 286 -3.02 18.63 13.78
C VAL A 286 -3.69 17.44 14.44
N TYR A 287 -3.06 16.27 14.38
CA TYR A 287 -3.52 15.10 15.11
C TYR A 287 -3.00 15.22 16.54
N GLU A 288 -3.92 15.34 17.51
CA GLU A 288 -3.53 15.24 18.91
C GLU A 288 -2.89 13.87 19.14
N GLN A 289 -1.66 13.88 19.65
CA GLN A 289 -1.03 12.66 20.13
C GLN A 289 -1.75 12.27 21.42
N THR A 290 -2.88 11.59 21.33
CA THR A 290 -3.46 10.92 22.49
C THR A 290 -2.46 9.86 22.94
N VAL A 291 -1.80 10.14 24.05
CA VAL A 291 -1.06 9.16 24.83
C VAL A 291 -2.13 8.40 25.59
N ASP A 292 -2.64 7.32 25.01
CA ASP A 292 -3.28 6.29 25.81
C ASP A 292 -2.25 5.17 25.96
N GLU A 293 -1.61 5.13 27.13
CA GLU A 293 -0.76 4.01 27.58
C GLU A 293 -1.62 2.84 28.10
N SER A 294 -2.94 2.95 28.00
CA SER A 294 -3.91 1.91 28.34
C SER A 294 -4.64 1.45 27.08
N ASP A 295 -4.18 0.33 26.52
CA ASP A 295 -4.93 -0.93 26.58
C ASP A 295 -4.32 -1.90 25.57
N ASP A 296 -3.70 -2.95 26.10
CA ASP A 296 -3.42 -4.22 25.41
C ASP A 296 -4.77 -4.93 25.08
N GLU A 297 -5.71 -4.25 24.41
CA GLU A 297 -6.80 -4.94 23.75
C GLU A 297 -6.22 -5.64 22.53
N ALA A 298 -6.16 -6.97 22.60
CA ALA A 298 -5.71 -7.86 21.54
C ALA A 298 -6.44 -7.53 20.22
N VAL A 299 -5.77 -6.75 19.36
CA VAL A 299 -6.22 -6.53 17.99
C VAL A 299 -5.90 -7.81 17.20
N ASP A 300 -6.80 -8.22 16.31
CA ASP A 300 -6.74 -9.51 15.61
C ASP A 300 -5.35 -9.73 14.95
N PRO A 301 -4.64 -10.84 15.23
CA PRO A 301 -3.25 -11.10 14.80
C PRO A 301 -3.01 -11.23 13.27
N GLU A 302 -3.98 -10.87 12.43
CA GLU A 302 -3.93 -10.90 10.97
C GLU A 302 -3.81 -9.50 10.32
N MET A 303 -3.26 -8.51 11.02
CA MET A 303 -2.98 -7.20 10.39
C MET A 303 -1.61 -7.19 9.70
N HIS A 304 -1.62 -6.98 8.37
CA HIS A 304 -0.43 -7.03 7.51
C HIS A 304 -0.17 -5.69 6.79
N LEU A 305 -0.18 -4.59 7.55
CA LEU A 305 0.06 -3.25 7.00
C LEU A 305 1.56 -2.95 6.87
N ALA A 306 1.98 -2.60 5.66
CA ALA A 306 3.24 -1.90 5.44
C ALA A 306 3.12 -0.46 5.88
N GLN A 307 4.18 0.08 6.47
CA GLN A 307 4.33 1.51 6.60
C GLN A 307 5.59 1.99 5.92
N ILE A 308 5.45 3.13 5.23
CA ILE A 308 6.52 3.78 4.52
C ILE A 308 6.63 5.21 5.04
N ALA A 309 7.75 5.53 5.68
CA ALA A 309 8.11 6.88 6.06
C ALA A 309 9.17 7.41 5.10
N ILE A 310 8.94 8.55 4.48
CA ILE A 310 9.77 9.16 3.45
C ILE A 310 10.22 10.53 3.95
N SER A 311 11.53 10.73 4.10
CA SER A 311 12.10 12.03 4.46
C SER A 311 11.80 13.09 3.39
N PRO A 312 11.76 14.40 3.73
CA PRO A 312 11.49 15.47 2.78
C PRO A 312 12.42 15.42 1.57
N SER A 313 13.73 15.13 1.75
CA SER A 313 14.67 15.04 0.63
C SER A 313 14.50 13.80 -0.26
N GLY A 314 13.65 12.84 0.13
CA GLY A 314 13.17 11.77 -0.74
C GLY A 314 11.90 12.14 -1.49
N LEU A 315 11.27 13.24 -1.10
CA LEU A 315 10.18 13.88 -1.81
C LEU A 315 10.78 14.98 -2.71
N PHE A 316 10.08 15.26 -3.81
CA PHE A 316 10.45 16.27 -4.84
C PHE A 316 11.72 15.99 -5.65
#